data_AF-A0A9K3IKF4-F1
#
_entry.id   AF-A0A9K3IKF4-F1
#
_cell.length_a   1.000
_cell.length_b   1.000
_cell.length_c   1.000
_cell.angle_alpha   90.00
_cell.angle_beta   90.00
_cell.angle_gamma   90.00
#
_symmetry.space_group_name_H-M   'P 1'
#
loop_
_entity.id
_entity.type
_entity.pdbx_description
1 polymer ?
#
loop_
_entity_poly.entity_id
_entity_poly.type
_entity_poly.pdbx_seq_one_letter_code
_entity_poly.pdbx_strand_id
1 'polypeptide(L)'
;MAHVVPPPHRFRNYALDPKLFDNQYSMSICEGFFRGAVMLQRVNELRDINEGLLRELKTSQTVVAELRCRVVDAERKLLEKENVGALLKQKERAWQDEKEHLLADVKFYKEAVAVSATDVDILYADLGIAQDDSQRLAIECH
;
A
#
# COMPACT_ATOMS: atom_id res chain seq x y z
N MET A 1 60.04 -32.20 -88.99
CA MET A 1 59.60 -31.72 -87.66
C MET A 1 59.09 -30.29 -87.83
N ALA A 2 57.78 -30.09 -87.82
CA ALA A 2 57.16 -28.78 -87.94
C ALA A 2 56.99 -28.19 -86.53
N HIS A 3 57.70 -27.11 -86.22
CA HIS A 3 57.45 -26.33 -85.02
C HIS A 3 56.19 -25.49 -85.23
N VAL A 4 55.09 -25.90 -84.61
CA VAL A 4 53.89 -25.06 -84.45
C VAL A 4 54.19 -24.08 -83.34
N VAL A 5 54.54 -22.85 -83.70
CA VAL A 5 54.54 -21.71 -82.77
C VAL A 5 53.08 -21.35 -82.52
N PRO A 6 52.56 -21.38 -81.28
CA PRO A 6 51.20 -20.94 -81.03
C PRO A 6 51.11 -19.43 -81.34
N PRO A 7 50.01 -18.95 -81.95
CA PRO A 7 49.82 -17.53 -82.12
C PRO A 7 49.87 -16.85 -80.75
N PRO A 8 50.47 -15.65 -80.63
CA PRO A 8 50.47 -14.94 -79.37
C PRO A 8 49.01 -14.76 -78.97
N HIS A 9 48.65 -15.25 -77.78
CA HIS A 9 47.38 -14.96 -77.17
C HIS A 9 47.31 -13.43 -77.03
N ARG A 10 46.66 -12.77 -78.00
CA ARG A 10 46.01 -11.49 -77.72
C ARG A 10 45.00 -11.83 -76.65
N PHE A 11 45.36 -11.58 -75.40
CA PHE A 11 44.39 -11.32 -74.35
C PHE A 11 43.58 -10.12 -74.85
N ARG A 12 42.53 -10.43 -75.61
CA ARG A 12 41.49 -9.47 -75.96
C ARG A 12 40.87 -9.15 -74.61
N ASN A 13 41.14 -7.94 -74.13
CA ASN A 13 40.62 -7.35 -72.90
C ASN A 13 39.09 -7.27 -72.95
N TYR A 14 38.39 -8.41 -72.99
CA TYR A 14 36.96 -8.50 -72.77
C TYR A 14 36.62 -8.47 -71.27
N ALA A 15 37.62 -8.59 -70.41
CA ALA A 15 37.45 -8.50 -68.96
C ALA A 15 37.40 -7.04 -68.44
N LEU A 16 37.64 -6.05 -69.30
CA LEU A 16 37.61 -4.63 -68.97
C LEU A 16 36.93 -3.86 -70.10
N ASP A 17 35.69 -4.23 -70.47
CA ASP A 17 34.84 -3.26 -71.17
C ASP A 17 34.53 -2.16 -70.14
N PRO A 18 35.06 -0.92 -70.31
CA PRO A 18 34.89 0.15 -69.34
C PRO A 18 33.41 0.41 -69.04
N LYS A 19 32.53 0.20 -70.05
CA LYS A 19 31.09 0.35 -69.88
C LYS A 19 30.48 -0.69 -68.94
N LEU A 20 31.03 -1.91 -68.91
CA LEU A 20 30.56 -2.98 -68.03
C LEU A 20 31.07 -2.77 -66.60
N PHE A 21 32.32 -2.31 -66.44
CA PHE A 21 32.91 -1.97 -65.15
C PHE A 21 32.24 -0.74 -64.52
N ASP A 22 31.99 0.32 -65.30
CA ASP A 22 31.28 1.52 -64.84
C ASP A 22 29.84 1.21 -64.44
N ASN A 23 29.15 0.34 -65.20
CA ASN A 23 27.81 -0.11 -64.83
C ASN A 23 27.80 -0.96 -63.55
N GLN A 24 28.76 -1.89 -63.38
CA GLN A 24 28.82 -2.74 -62.20
C GLN A 24 29.22 -1.94 -60.94
N TYR A 25 30.12 -0.97 -61.10
CA TYR A 25 30.51 -0.04 -60.04
C TYR A 25 29.34 0.89 -59.66
N SER A 26 28.64 1.44 -60.65
CA SER A 26 27.44 2.26 -60.44
C SER A 26 26.33 1.48 -59.74
N MET A 27 26.06 0.23 -60.16
CA MET A 27 25.10 -0.65 -59.49
C MET A 27 25.48 -0.95 -58.05
N SER A 28 26.75 -1.27 -57.77
CA SER A 28 27.26 -1.51 -56.42
C SER A 28 27.11 -0.28 -55.52
N ILE A 29 27.42 0.90 -56.05
CA ILE A 29 27.22 2.17 -55.35
C ILE A 29 25.74 2.40 -55.05
N CYS A 30 24.86 2.24 -56.04
CA CYS A 30 23.42 2.40 -55.87
C CYS A 30 22.87 1.44 -54.82
N GLU A 31 23.25 0.16 -54.86
CA GLU A 31 22.86 -0.84 -53.86
C GLU A 31 23.33 -0.45 -52.45
N GLY A 32 24.58 0.02 -52.31
CA GLY A 32 25.11 0.53 -51.05
C GLY A 32 24.33 1.73 -50.53
N PHE A 33 23.99 2.69 -51.41
CA PHE A 33 23.18 3.86 -51.05
C PHE A 33 21.75 3.47 -50.64
N PHE A 34 21.06 2.62 -51.40
CA PHE A 34 19.69 2.21 -51.08
C PHE A 34 19.64 1.40 -49.78
N ARG A 35 20.58 0.48 -49.56
CA ARG A 35 20.70 -0.23 -48.28
C ARG A 35 20.99 0.72 -47.14
N GLY A 36 21.93 1.66 -47.33
CA GLY A 36 22.26 2.70 -46.35
C GLY A 36 21.06 3.58 -46.00
N ALA A 37 20.29 4.02 -47.00
CA ALA A 37 19.11 4.83 -46.79
C ALA A 37 18.02 4.10 -45.98
N VAL A 38 17.76 2.83 -46.29
CA VAL A 38 16.82 1.99 -45.53
C VAL A 38 17.31 1.78 -44.09
N MET A 39 18.61 1.56 -43.88
CA MET A 39 19.18 1.46 -42.53
C MET A 39 19.03 2.75 -41.74
N LEU A 40 19.27 3.92 -42.37
CA LEU A 40 19.09 5.22 -41.72
C LEU A 40 17.63 5.49 -41.35
N GLN A 41 16.69 5.12 -42.22
CA GLN A 41 15.26 5.19 -41.90
C GLN A 41 14.94 4.32 -40.67
N ARG A 42 15.45 3.08 -40.63
CA ARG A 42 15.24 2.19 -39.49
C ARG A 42 15.85 2.73 -38.19
N VAL A 43 17.02 3.37 -38.26
CA VAL A 43 17.64 4.02 -37.10
C VAL A 43 16.77 5.17 -36.59
N ASN A 44 16.19 5.97 -37.47
CA ASN A 44 15.27 7.03 -37.06
C ASN A 44 14.02 6.46 -36.37
N GLU A 45 13.39 5.42 -36.93
CA GLU A 45 12.24 4.75 -36.30
C GLU A 45 12.58 4.23 -34.90
N LEU A 46 13.75 3.60 -34.74
CA LEU A 46 14.20 3.09 -33.44
C LEU A 46 14.48 4.21 -32.45
N ARG A 47 15.00 5.36 -32.91
CA ARG A 47 15.18 6.55 -32.06
C ARG A 47 13.84 7.03 -31.54
N ASP A 48 12.84 7.17 -32.41
CA ASP A 48 11.53 7.68 -32.03
C ASP A 48 10.82 6.73 -31.04
N ILE A 49 10.96 5.41 -31.24
CA ILE A 49 10.48 4.40 -30.29
C ILE A 49 11.20 4.52 -28.94
N ASN A 50 12.53 4.65 -28.94
CA ASN A 50 13.31 4.79 -27.70
C ASN A 50 12.93 6.07 -26.93
N GLU A 51 12.68 7.18 -27.62
CA GLU A 51 12.18 8.41 -27.00
C GLU A 51 10.78 8.22 -26.42
N GLY A 52 9.91 7.47 -27.11
CA GLY A 52 8.60 7.05 -26.59
C GLY A 52 8.71 6.26 -25.29
N LEU A 53 9.51 5.19 -25.30
CA LEU A 53 9.76 4.35 -24.12
C LEU A 53 10.37 5.14 -22.95
N LEU A 54 11.27 6.08 -23.24
CA LEU A 54 11.85 6.93 -22.20
C LEU A 54 10.80 7.82 -21.54
N ARG A 55 9.84 8.36 -22.31
CA ARG A 55 8.71 9.12 -21.76
C ARG A 55 7.83 8.23 -20.88
N GLU A 56 7.46 7.06 -21.38
CA GLU A 56 6.65 6.10 -20.62
C GLU A 56 7.33 5.69 -19.31
N LEU A 57 8.63 5.40 -19.35
CA LEU A 57 9.42 5.08 -18.16
C LEU A 57 9.36 6.22 -17.13
N LYS A 58 9.54 7.46 -17.56
CA LYS A 58 9.43 8.63 -16.66
C LYS A 58 8.05 8.73 -16.03
N THR A 59 6.98 8.55 -16.83
CA THR A 59 5.61 8.59 -16.29
C THR A 59 5.36 7.45 -15.29
N SER A 60 5.84 6.24 -15.58
CA SER A 60 5.74 5.09 -14.67
C SER A 60 6.49 5.35 -13.37
N GLN A 61 7.70 5.91 -13.43
CA GLN A 61 8.47 6.30 -12.24
C GLN A 61 7.73 7.33 -11.38
N THR A 62 7.07 8.32 -11.99
CA THR A 62 6.26 9.30 -11.25
C THR A 62 5.07 8.65 -10.55
N VAL A 63 4.33 7.76 -11.24
CA VAL A 63 3.21 7.03 -10.65
C VAL A 63 3.68 6.14 -9.50
N VAL A 64 4.81 5.45 -9.65
CA VAL A 64 5.41 4.63 -8.59
C VAL A 64 5.77 5.48 -7.38
N ALA A 65 6.34 6.67 -7.57
CA ALA A 65 6.65 7.58 -6.47
C ALA A 65 5.37 8.03 -5.73
N GLU A 66 4.32 8.40 -6.45
CA GLU A 66 3.04 8.77 -5.85
C GLU A 66 2.41 7.61 -5.06
N LEU A 67 2.42 6.40 -5.63
CA LEU A 67 1.90 5.22 -4.96
C LEU A 67 2.67 4.90 -3.69
N ARG A 68 4.01 5.03 -3.71
CA ARG A 68 4.84 4.86 -2.50
C ARG A 68 4.46 5.85 -1.42
N CYS A 69 4.26 7.13 -1.75
CA CYS A 69 3.79 8.12 -0.79
C CYS A 69 2.43 7.73 -0.20
N ARG A 70 1.47 7.32 -1.04
CA ARG A 70 0.12 6.92 -0.59
C ARG A 70 0.15 5.69 0.32
N VAL A 71 1.00 4.71 0.02
CA VAL A 71 1.16 3.51 0.87
C VAL A 71 1.69 3.90 2.24
N VAL A 72 2.75 4.71 2.30
CA VAL A 72 3.33 5.18 3.56
C VAL A 72 2.31 5.97 4.39
N ASP A 73 1.52 6.84 3.75
CA ASP A 73 0.47 7.59 4.44
C ASP A 73 -0.65 6.67 4.97
N ALA A 74 -1.02 5.64 4.21
CA ALA A 74 -2.01 4.65 4.63
C ALA A 74 -1.50 3.81 5.82
N GLU A 75 -0.24 3.37 5.78
CA GLU A 75 0.42 2.65 6.88
C GLU A 75 0.47 3.50 8.16
N ARG A 76 0.82 4.79 8.05
CA ARG A 76 0.81 5.71 9.19
C ARG A 76 -0.57 5.83 9.82
N LYS A 77 -1.61 6.05 9.01
CA LYS A 77 -3.00 6.15 9.48
C LYS A 77 -3.49 4.87 10.14
N LEU A 78 -3.04 3.72 9.65
CA LEU A 78 -3.38 2.43 10.24
C LEU A 78 -2.74 2.30 11.63
N LEU A 79 -1.45 2.62 11.76
CA LEU A 79 -0.74 2.60 13.04
C LEU A 79 -1.37 3.56 14.07
N GLU A 80 -1.76 4.76 13.65
CA GLU A 80 -2.46 5.73 14.51
C GLU A 80 -3.78 5.16 15.05
N LYS A 81 -4.57 4.50 14.19
CA LYS A 81 -5.81 3.85 14.61
C LYS A 81 -5.57 2.68 15.57
N GLU A 82 -4.54 1.89 15.33
CA GLU A 82 -4.16 0.79 16.24
C GLU A 82 -3.78 1.31 17.62
N ASN A 83 -2.99 2.38 17.69
CA ASN A 83 -2.61 3.04 18.93
C ASN A 83 -3.82 3.58 19.70
N VAL A 84 -4.74 4.27 18.99
CA VAL A 84 -6.00 4.74 19.59
C VAL A 84 -6.85 3.57 20.08
N GLY A 85 -6.94 2.49 19.29
CA GLY A 85 -7.65 1.27 19.69
C GLY A 85 -7.06 0.62 20.93
N ALA A 86 -5.74 0.56 21.06
CA ALA A 86 -5.05 0.06 22.24
C ALA A 86 -5.34 0.92 23.49
N LEU A 87 -5.30 2.25 23.34
CA LEU A 87 -5.63 3.18 24.42
C LEU A 87 -7.08 3.03 24.88
N LEU A 88 -8.03 2.90 23.95
CA LEU A 88 -9.44 2.68 24.27
C LEU A 88 -9.64 1.37 25.04
N LYS A 89 -9.02 0.27 24.59
CA LYS A 89 -9.05 -1.01 25.31
C LYS A 89 -8.43 -0.95 26.71
N GLN A 90 -7.44 -0.08 26.92
CA GLN A 90 -6.88 0.15 28.25
C GLN A 90 -7.85 0.92 29.13
N LYS A 91 -8.46 1.99 28.61
CA LYS A 91 -9.47 2.77 29.33
C LYS A 91 -10.71 1.96 29.70
N GLU A 92 -11.16 1.09 28.79
CA GLU A 92 -12.30 0.20 29.03
C GLU A 92 -12.02 -0.78 30.16
N ARG A 93 -10.81 -1.35 30.22
CA ARG A 93 -10.38 -2.20 31.35
C ARG A 93 -10.34 -1.42 32.66
N ALA A 94 -9.71 -0.25 32.67
CA ALA A 94 -9.65 0.60 33.88
C ALA A 94 -11.04 1.00 34.39
N TRP A 95 -11.96 1.32 33.47
CA TRP A 95 -13.35 1.60 33.80
C TRP A 95 -14.08 0.40 34.39
N GLN A 96 -13.83 -0.80 33.86
CA GLN A 96 -14.43 -2.03 34.38
C GLN A 96 -13.95 -2.32 35.80
N ASP A 97 -12.65 -2.15 36.07
CA ASP A 97 -12.08 -2.30 37.41
C ASP A 97 -12.69 -1.29 38.41
N GLU A 98 -12.82 -0.02 38.00
CA GLU A 98 -13.44 1.03 38.82
C GLU A 98 -14.91 0.72 39.13
N LYS A 99 -15.66 0.23 38.12
CA LYS A 99 -17.04 -0.18 38.29
C LYS A 99 -17.17 -1.35 39.28
N GLU A 100 -16.29 -2.34 39.21
CA GLU A 100 -16.28 -3.46 40.15
C GLU A 100 -15.98 -2.98 41.58
N HIS A 101 -15.03 -2.06 41.74
CA HIS A 101 -14.73 -1.45 43.04
C HIS A 101 -15.95 -0.70 43.60
N LEU A 102 -16.59 0.16 42.79
CA LEU A 102 -17.78 0.89 43.21
C LEU A 102 -18.95 -0.04 43.57
N LEU A 103 -19.12 -1.15 42.83
CA LEU A 103 -20.12 -2.16 43.16
C LEU A 103 -19.82 -2.86 44.50
N ALA A 104 -18.54 -3.12 44.78
CA ALA A 104 -18.12 -3.67 46.07
C ALA A 104 -18.38 -2.69 47.21
N ASP A 105 -18.07 -1.40 47.02
CA ASP A 105 -18.33 -0.35 48.02
C ASP A 105 -19.83 -0.20 48.28
N VAL A 106 -20.65 -0.14 47.24
CA VAL A 106 -22.12 -0.08 47.39
C VAL A 106 -22.64 -1.29 48.15
N LYS A 107 -22.12 -2.48 47.88
CA LYS A 107 -22.48 -3.69 48.61
C LYS A 107 -22.09 -3.58 50.09
N PHE A 108 -20.86 -3.16 50.37
CA PHE A 108 -20.37 -2.94 51.73
C PHE A 108 -21.22 -1.91 52.49
N TYR A 109 -21.52 -0.76 51.88
CA TYR A 109 -22.39 0.25 52.50
C TYR A 109 -23.80 -0.28 52.73
N LYS A 110 -24.36 -1.05 51.78
CA LYS A 110 -25.68 -1.66 51.95
C LYS A 110 -25.69 -2.65 53.12
N GLU A 111 -24.62 -3.40 53.33
CA GLU A 111 -24.45 -4.31 54.47
C GLU A 111 -24.23 -3.54 55.78
N ALA A 112 -23.46 -2.45 55.77
CA ALA A 112 -23.21 -1.61 56.94
C ALA A 112 -24.44 -0.78 57.37
N VAL A 113 -25.28 -0.39 56.42
CA VAL A 113 -26.55 0.35 56.66
C VAL A 113 -27.74 -0.61 56.83
N ALA A 114 -27.54 -1.92 56.66
CA ALA A 114 -28.56 -2.92 56.96
C ALA A 114 -28.76 -2.99 58.49
N VAL A 115 -29.61 -2.12 59.01
CA VAL A 115 -30.08 -2.18 60.40
C VAL A 115 -30.99 -3.41 60.52
N SER A 116 -30.68 -4.32 61.43
CA SER A 116 -31.54 -5.48 61.66
C SER A 116 -32.83 -5.04 62.37
N ALA A 117 -33.93 -5.78 62.18
CA ALA A 117 -35.18 -5.52 62.92
C ALA A 117 -34.91 -5.50 64.44
N THR A 118 -34.00 -6.35 64.91
CA THR A 118 -33.53 -6.40 66.30
C THR A 118 -32.82 -5.11 66.73
N ASP A 119 -31.98 -4.51 65.89
CA ASP A 119 -31.30 -3.25 66.21
C ASP A 119 -32.29 -2.07 66.27
N VAL A 120 -33.32 -2.10 65.42
CA VAL A 120 -34.44 -1.16 65.47
C VAL A 120 -35.26 -1.35 66.74
N ASP A 121 -35.56 -2.60 67.12
CA ASP A 121 -36.31 -2.93 68.33
C ASP A 121 -35.54 -2.52 69.60
N ILE A 122 -34.21 -2.67 69.62
CA ILE A 122 -33.35 -2.19 70.72
C ILE A 122 -33.40 -0.66 70.81
N LEU A 123 -33.31 0.06 69.69
CA LEU A 123 -33.42 1.53 69.69
C LEU A 123 -34.78 2.01 70.19
N TYR A 124 -35.88 1.36 69.78
CA TYR A 124 -37.22 1.68 70.29
C TYR A 124 -37.33 1.40 71.79
N ALA A 125 -36.77 0.29 72.27
CA ALA A 125 -36.74 -0.04 73.69
C ALA A 125 -35.92 0.97 74.52
N ASP A 126 -34.77 1.44 74.02
CA ASP A 126 -33.94 2.47 74.68
C ASP A 126 -34.64 3.84 74.76
N LEU A 127 -35.52 4.13 73.79
CA LEU A 127 -36.40 5.30 73.80
C LEU A 127 -37.65 5.13 74.69
N GLY A 128 -37.81 3.96 75.33
CA GLY A 128 -38.96 3.63 76.18
C GLY A 128 -40.25 3.36 75.40
N ILE A 129 -40.16 3.13 74.09
CA ILE A 129 -41.29 2.84 73.20
C ILE A 129 -41.46 1.33 73.14
N ALA A 130 -42.55 0.81 73.71
CA ALA A 130 -42.86 -0.62 73.62
C ALA A 130 -43.40 -0.96 72.22
N GLN A 131 -43.28 -2.21 71.80
CA GLN A 131 -43.78 -2.69 70.50
C GLN A 131 -45.30 -2.48 70.32
N ASP A 132 -46.06 -2.43 71.42
CA ASP A 132 -47.50 -2.07 71.41
C ASP A 132 -47.72 -0.57 71.14
N ASP A 133 -46.82 0.31 71.58
CA ASP A 133 -46.92 1.76 71.37
C ASP A 133 -46.60 2.13 69.91
N SER A 134 -45.66 1.43 69.28
CA SER A 134 -45.33 1.65 67.87
C SER A 134 -46.44 1.15 66.93
N GLN A 135 -47.07 0.01 67.24
CA GLN A 135 -48.25 -0.46 66.52
C GLN A 135 -49.45 0.49 66.70
N ARG A 136 -49.67 1.02 67.92
CA ARG A 136 -50.70 2.05 68.17
C ARG A 136 -50.45 3.33 67.38
N LEU A 137 -49.23 3.86 67.38
CA LEU A 137 -48.88 5.07 66.62
C LEU A 137 -49.02 4.90 65.11
N ALA A 138 -48.73 3.71 64.57
CA ALA A 138 -48.93 3.41 63.15
C ALA A 138 -50.42 3.34 62.76
N ILE A 139 -51.28 2.93 63.69
CA ILE A 139 -52.74 2.88 63.51
C ILE A 139 -53.38 4.26 63.68
N GLU A 140 -52.84 5.13 64.55
CA GLU A 140 -53.36 6.48 64.81
C GLU A 140 -52.93 7.53 63.76
N CYS A 141 -51.88 7.25 62.98
CA CYS A 141 -51.40 8.12 61.90
C CYS A 141 -52.01 7.82 60.51
N HIS A 142 -53.01 6.93 60.43
CA HIS A 142 -53.83 6.65 59.25
C HIS A 142 -55.29 6.99 59.50
#